data_AF-A0AAN1PND0-F1
#
_entry.id   AF-A0AAN1PND0-F1
#
_cell.length_a   1.000
_cell.length_b   1.000
_cell.length_c   1.000
_cell.angle_alpha   90.00
_cell.angle_beta   90.00
_cell.angle_gamma   90.00
#
_symmetry.space_group_name_H-M   'P 1'
#
loop_
_entity.id
_entity.type
_entity.pdbx_description
1 polymer ?
#
loop_
_entity_poly.entity_id
_entity_poly.type
_entity_poly.pdbx_seq_one_letter_code
_entity_poly.pdbx_strand_id
1 'polypeptide(L)' 'MSLEIEKCQKCGKNYEVSEQGGQMPGTKESEDITCPYSGCGHTITRRSNGYFVTHALPEDKQ' A
#
# COMPACT_ATOMS: atom_id res chain seq x y z
N MET A 1 5.16 -8.16 10.38
CA MET A 1 4.21 -7.66 9.37
C MET A 1 3.98 -6.21 9.69
N SER A 2 4.37 -5.30 8.79
CA SER A 2 4.19 -3.87 8.97
C SER A 2 2.89 -3.48 8.30
N LEU A 3 1.92 -3.03 9.10
CA LEU A 3 0.62 -2.54 8.66
C LEU A 3 0.66 -1.01 8.76
N GLU A 4 0.53 -0.33 7.62
CA GLU A 4 0.54 1.13 7.54
C GLU A 4 -0.78 1.61 6.92
N ILE A 5 -1.38 2.66 7.48
CA ILE A 5 -2.55 3.31 6.88
C ILE A 5 -2.06 4.48 6.04
N GLU A 6 -2.36 4.44 4.75
CA GLU A 6 -1.98 5.47 3.80
C GLU A 6 -3.24 6.19 3.28
N LYS A 7 -3.16 7.51 3.12
CA LYS A 7 -4.25 8.31 2.55
C LYS A 7 -4.01 8.54 1.07
N CYS A 8 -4.95 8.11 0.23
CA CYS A 8 -4.83 8.33 -1.21
C CYS A 8 -4.93 9.83 -1.54
N GLN A 9 -3.92 10.40 -2.20
CA GLN A 9 -3.92 11.82 -2.57
C GLN A 9 -4.97 12.17 -3.63
N LYS A 10 -5.45 11.19 -4.40
CA LYS A 10 -6.42 11.41 -5.48
C LYS A 10 -7.88 11.29 -5.01
N CYS A 11 -8.23 10.23 -4.28
CA CYS A 11 -9.61 10.05 -3.79
C CYS A 11 -9.82 10.48 -2.33
N GLY A 12 -8.76 10.81 -1.59
CA GLY A 12 -8.83 11.24 -0.20
C GLY A 12 -9.17 10.15 0.82
N LYS A 13 -9.37 8.90 0.37
CA LYS A 13 -9.72 7.76 1.23
C LYS A 13 -8.48 7.09 1.81
N ASN A 14 -8.62 6.55 3.03
CA ASN A 14 -7.56 5.83 3.71
C ASN A 14 -7.58 4.36 3.31
N TYR A 15 -6.44 3.78 2.96
CA TYR A 15 -6.32 2.35 2.66
C TYR A 15 -5.17 1.78 3.47
N GLU A 16 -5.28 0.49 3.79
CA GLU A 16 -4.22 -0.23 4.48
C GLU A 16 -3.21 -0.74 3.46
N VAL A 17 -1.94 -0.59 3.80
CA VAL A 17 -0.80 -1.10 3.05
C VAL A 17 -0.04 -2.07 3.96
N SER A 18 0.10 -3.30 3.49
CA SER A 18 0.85 -4.36 4.15
C SER A 18 2.02 -4.78 3.29
N GLU A 19 3.22 -4.68 3.82
CA GLU A 19 4.40 -5.31 3.20
C GLU A 19 4.44 -6.80 3.56
N GLN A 20 4.38 -7.64 2.53
CA GLN A 20 4.44 -9.11 2.63
C GLN A 20 5.69 -9.62 1.93
N GLY A 21 6.33 -10.66 2.48
CA GLY A 21 7.59 -11.18 1.96
C GLY A 21 8.83 -10.39 2.43
N GLY A 22 9.91 -10.44 1.65
CA GLY A 22 11.16 -9.73 1.95
C GLY A 22 12.04 -10.41 2.99
N GLN A 23 12.56 -11.59 2.67
CA GLN A 23 13.51 -12.32 3.52
C GLN A 23 14.97 -12.20 3.05
N MET A 24 15.24 -11.52 1.94
CA MET A 24 16.60 -11.35 1.42
C MET A 24 17.12 -9.92 1.69
N PRO A 25 18.10 -9.74 2.59
CA PRO A 25 18.77 -8.46 2.75
C PRO A 25 19.59 -8.14 1.48
N GLY A 26 19.25 -7.04 0.80
CA GLY A 26 20.03 -6.51 -0.32
C GLY A 26 19.23 -6.19 -1.59
N THR A 27 17.99 -6.65 -1.70
CA THR A 27 17.14 -6.45 -2.89
C THR A 27 15.96 -5.53 -2.58
N LYS A 28 16.26 -4.28 -2.19
CA LYS A 28 15.22 -3.24 -2.09
C LYS A 28 14.85 -2.78 -3.50
N GLU A 29 13.80 -3.36 -4.06
CA GLU A 29 13.27 -2.95 -5.34
C GLU A 29 12.16 -1.91 -5.15
N SER A 30 11.89 -1.15 -6.20
CA SER A 30 10.82 -0.15 -6.18
C SER A 30 9.55 -0.86 -6.60
N GLU A 31 8.55 -0.86 -5.72
CA GLU A 31 7.27 -1.51 -5.93
C GLU A 31 6.16 -0.47 -5.99
N ASP A 32 5.20 -0.72 -6.88
CA ASP A 32 4.08 0.16 -7.12
C ASP A 32 2.89 -0.25 -6.26
N ILE A 33 2.49 0.65 -5.37
CA ILE A 33 1.34 0.52 -4.48
C ILE A 33 0.16 1.21 -5.14
N THR A 34 -0.81 0.42 -5.62
CA THR A 34 -2.02 0.94 -6.24
C THR A 34 -3.16 1.04 -5.25
N CYS A 35 -3.85 2.18 -5.27
CA CYS A 35 -5.02 2.46 -4.46
C CYS A 35 -6.13 1.43 -4.76
N PRO A 36 -6.63 0.69 -3.74
CA PRO A 36 -7.58 -0.40 -3.93
C PRO A 36 -9.02 0.07 -4.22
N TYR A 37 -9.28 1.37 -4.13
CA TYR A 37 -10.61 1.92 -4.39
C TYR A 37 -10.93 1.93 -5.88
N SER A 38 -12.03 1.26 -6.23
CA SER A 38 -12.58 1.26 -7.59
C SER A 38 -12.86 2.70 -8.07
N GLY A 39 -12.24 3.08 -9.19
CA GLY A 39 -12.36 4.40 -9.80
C GLY A 39 -11.23 5.38 -9.49
N CYS A 40 -10.30 5.07 -8.57
CA CYS A 40 -9.16 5.93 -8.29
C CYS A 40 -7.97 5.63 -9.22
N GLY A 41 -7.46 4.39 -9.17
CA GLY A 41 -6.29 3.94 -9.94
C GLY A 41 -5.02 4.75 -9.69
N HIS A 42 -4.92 5.43 -8.54
CA HIS A 42 -3.71 6.16 -8.17
C HIS A 42 -2.65 5.20 -7.65
N THR A 43 -1.43 5.35 -8.13
CA THR A 43 -0.31 4.50 -7.77
C THR A 43 0.81 5.35 -7.20
N ILE A 44 1.41 4.88 -6.10
CA ILE A 44 2.63 5.45 -5.52
C ILE A 44 3.74 4.41 -5.59
N THR A 45 4.98 4.84 -5.72
CA THR A 45 6.12 3.91 -5.75
C THR A 45 6.85 3.96 -4.42
N ARG A 46 7.06 2.80 -3.78
CA ARG A 46 7.79 2.69 -2.51
C ARG A 46 8.82 1.58 -2.61
N ARG A 47 9.97 1.77 -1.97
CA ARG A 47 11.00 0.73 -1.92
C ARG A 47 10.67 -0.30 -0.84
N SER A 48 10.69 -1.57 -1.21
CA SER A 48 10.42 -2.70 -0.35
C SER A 48 11.36 -3.86 -0.69
N ASN A 49 11.60 -4.74 0.27
CA ASN A 49 12.28 -6.02 0.00
C ASN A 49 11.28 -7.13 -0.40
N GLY A 50 9.99 -6.87 -0.29
CA GLY A 50 8.91 -7.78 -0.61
C GLY A 50 7.93 -7.15 -1.60
N TYR A 51 6.66 -7.49 -1.46
CA TYR A 51 5.56 -6.92 -2.25
C TYR A 51 4.56 -6.25 -1.33
N PHE A 52 3.91 -5.22 -1.84
CA PHE A 52 2.86 -4.51 -1.11
C PHE A 52 1.49 -5.06 -1.44
N VAL A 53 0.68 -5.27 -0.41
CA VAL A 53 -0.73 -5.63 -0.52
C VAL A 53 -1.55 -4.47 0.01
N THR A 54 -2.52 -4.01 -0.78
CA THR A 54 -3.41 -2.93 -0.37
C THR A 54 -4.81 -3.44 -0.08
N HIS A 55 -5.39 -2.97 1.02
CA HIS A 55 -6.77 -3.26 1.41
C HIS A 55 -7.55 -1.97 1.57
N ALA A 56 -8.71 -1.87 0.93
CA ALA A 56 -9.60 -0.73 1.11
C ALA A 56 -10.16 -0.75 2.54
N LEU A 57 -9.98 0.34 3.29
CA LEU A 57 -10.60 0.46 4.60
C LEU A 57 -12.02 1.02 4.42
N PRO A 58 -13.06 0.39 4.97
CA PRO A 58 -14.35 1.05 5.08
C PRO A 58 -14.19 2.28 5.98
N GLU A 59 -14.97 3.34 5.73
CA GLU A 59 -14.95 4.60 6.50
C GLU A 59 -15.42 4.43 7.97
N ASP A 60 -15.63 3.19 8.44
CA ASP A 60 -16.27 2.81 9.70
C ASP A 60 -15.28 2.22 10.73
N LYS A 61 -14.07 2.77 10.82
CA LYS A 61 -13.17 2.49 11.96
C LYS A 61 -12.64 3.80 12.53
N GLN A 62 -13.48 4.47 13.32
CA GLN A 62 -13.08 5.50 14.26
C GLN A 62 -13.51 5.10 15.66
#